data_AF-A0AAV9AMV7-F1
#
_entry.id   AF-A0AAV9AMV7-F1
#
_cell.length_a   1.000
_cell.length_b   1.000
_cell.length_c   1.000
_cell.angle_alpha   90.00
_cell.angle_beta   90.00
_cell.angle_gamma   90.00
#
_symmetry.space_group_name_H-M   'P 1'
#
loop_
_entity.id
_entity.type
_entity.pdbx_description
1 polymer ?
#
loop_
_entity_poly.entity_id
_entity_poly.type
_entity_poly.pdbx_seq_one_letter_code
_entity_poly.pdbx_strand_id
1 'polypeptide(L)'
;MWRRAVLWHQLQSLARSAARRSDAPACLGIRAPLATSSVHSTPSSFHAPSADAVALEGKKRLEDVMPIATGFEREEIEAELEGRKRFDMDAPVGPFGTKEAPAIMKSQYNKRIVGCPGGEGEDEHDVMWFWLEKDKPHECPVCSQYFVLEVVGEGGPPEGYGDDDDDHH
;
A
#
# COMPACT_ATOMS: atom_id res chain seq x y z
N MET A 1 7.53 -5.39 5.95
CA MET A 1 9.00 -5.15 5.90
C MET A 1 9.35 -4.25 7.06
N TRP A 2 10.17 -4.72 7.99
CA TRP A 2 10.53 -3.97 9.20
C TRP A 2 11.59 -2.95 8.81
N ARG A 3 11.16 -1.83 8.21
CA ARG A 3 12.04 -0.76 7.75
C ARG A 3 12.15 0.30 8.83
N ARG A 4 13.38 0.60 9.28
CA ARG A 4 13.67 1.88 9.93
C ARG A 4 13.35 2.97 8.90
N ALA A 5 12.63 4.01 9.31
CA ALA A 5 12.31 5.14 8.45
C ALA A 5 13.63 5.81 8.00
N VAL A 6 14.04 5.57 6.75
CA VAL A 6 15.17 6.28 6.14
C VAL A 6 14.60 7.53 5.49
N LEU A 7 15.01 8.66 6.05
CA LEU A 7 14.74 10.03 5.63
C LEU A 7 15.03 10.21 4.12
N TRP A 8 13.99 10.41 3.31
CA TRP A 8 14.16 10.82 1.92
C TRP A 8 14.60 12.29 1.86
N HIS A 9 15.89 12.50 1.57
CA HIS A 9 16.39 13.78 1.08
C HIS A 9 16.90 13.64 -0.36
N GLN A 10 15.99 13.98 -1.28
CA GLN A 10 16.20 14.95 -2.36
C GLN A 10 17.38 14.72 -3.32
N LEU A 11 17.13 13.98 -4.40
CA LEU A 11 17.94 14.02 -5.63
C LEU A 11 17.60 15.30 -6.42
N GLN A 12 18.54 16.25 -6.47
CA GLN A 12 18.51 17.34 -7.44
C GLN A 12 19.39 16.98 -8.65
N SER A 13 18.75 16.89 -9.81
CA SER A 13 19.37 16.73 -11.12
C SER A 13 20.08 18.03 -11.55
N LEU A 14 21.37 17.96 -11.84
CA LEU A 14 22.12 19.04 -12.51
C LEU A 14 22.22 18.73 -14.01
N ALA A 15 21.36 19.37 -14.81
CA ALA A 15 21.54 19.44 -16.26
C ALA A 15 22.63 20.46 -16.59
N ARG A 16 23.78 20.00 -17.08
CA ARG A 16 24.84 20.87 -17.64
C ARG A 16 24.48 21.27 -19.07
N SER A 17 24.14 22.53 -19.28
CA SER A 17 24.00 23.13 -20.61
C SER A 17 25.36 23.24 -21.29
N ALA A 18 25.54 22.59 -22.43
CA ALA A 18 26.66 22.84 -23.33
C ALA A 18 26.15 23.55 -24.59
N ALA A 19 26.40 24.86 -24.65
CA ALA A 19 26.26 25.64 -25.87
C ALA A 19 27.38 25.24 -26.84
N ARG A 20 27.03 24.81 -28.06
CA ARG A 20 27.96 24.80 -29.19
C ARG A 20 27.33 25.51 -30.37
N ARG A 21 28.02 26.57 -30.78
CA ARG A 21 27.83 27.28 -32.04
C ARG A 21 28.33 26.39 -33.18
N SER A 22 27.65 26.40 -34.32
CA SER A 22 28.29 26.16 -35.60
C SER A 22 27.45 26.76 -36.73
N ASP A 23 28.20 27.27 -37.68
CA ASP A 23 27.85 28.18 -38.76
C ASP A 23 26.96 27.59 -39.86
N ALA A 24 26.23 28.49 -40.52
CA ALA A 24 25.51 28.22 -41.76
C ALA A 24 26.47 28.05 -42.95
N PRO A 25 26.03 27.34 -44.00
CA PRO A 25 25.93 28.03 -45.28
C PRO A 25 24.63 27.74 -46.04
N ALA A 26 24.29 28.70 -46.89
CA ALA A 26 23.18 28.69 -47.82
C ALA A 26 23.43 27.77 -49.03
N CYS A 27 22.36 27.22 -49.62
CA CYS A 27 22.22 27.05 -51.07
C CYS A 27 20.75 26.81 -51.48
N LEU A 28 20.45 27.29 -52.68
CA LEU A 28 19.15 27.47 -53.35
C LEU A 28 18.41 26.19 -53.75
N GLY A 29 17.07 26.26 -53.78
CA GLY A 29 16.33 25.96 -55.01
C GLY A 29 15.13 25.01 -54.97
N ILE A 30 14.03 25.51 -55.57
CA ILE A 30 12.98 24.81 -56.36
C ILE A 30 11.58 24.59 -55.69
N ARG A 31 10.56 25.10 -56.41
CA ARG A 31 9.09 25.12 -56.21
C ARG A 31 8.48 23.71 -56.36
N ALA A 32 7.39 23.30 -55.69
CA ALA A 32 5.95 23.54 -55.97
C ALA A 32 5.11 22.47 -55.21
N PRO A 33 3.76 22.30 -55.39
CA PRO A 33 2.71 23.09 -54.75
C PRO A 33 1.64 22.26 -53.97
N LEU A 34 0.81 22.99 -53.20
CA LEU A 34 -0.62 22.82 -52.90
C LEU A 34 -1.19 21.43 -52.51
N ALA A 35 -1.72 21.35 -51.28
CA ALA A 35 -2.95 20.60 -50.98
C ALA A 35 -3.74 21.33 -49.88
N THR A 36 -4.92 21.81 -50.26
CA THR A 36 -5.90 22.41 -49.36
C THR A 36 -6.67 21.30 -48.65
N SER A 37 -6.85 21.43 -47.34
CA SER A 37 -7.81 20.60 -46.61
C SER A 37 -8.52 21.49 -45.60
N SER A 38 -9.70 21.92 -46.01
CA SER A 38 -10.63 22.71 -45.21
C SER A 38 -11.24 21.81 -44.14
N VAL A 39 -10.83 22.00 -42.88
CA VAL A 39 -11.52 21.40 -41.74
C VAL A 39 -12.48 22.45 -41.16
N HIS A 40 -13.77 22.20 -41.35
CA HIS A 40 -14.82 23.02 -40.74
C HIS A 40 -14.76 22.82 -39.23
N SER A 41 -14.29 23.84 -38.51
CA SER A 41 -14.35 23.88 -37.05
C SER A 41 -15.75 24.32 -36.62
N THR A 42 -16.55 23.39 -36.12
CA THR A 42 -17.76 23.72 -35.35
C THR A 42 -17.35 24.03 -33.91
N PRO A 43 -17.69 25.20 -33.34
CA PRO A 43 -17.49 25.43 -31.92
C PRO A 43 -18.54 24.61 -31.16
N SER A 44 -18.14 23.45 -30.66
CA SER A 44 -18.91 22.75 -29.63
C SER A 44 -18.81 23.57 -28.35
N SER A 45 -19.85 24.34 -28.05
CA SER A 45 -20.03 25.01 -26.77
C SER A 45 -20.19 23.96 -25.68
N PHE A 46 -19.08 23.49 -25.12
CA PHE A 46 -19.11 22.76 -23.87
C PHE A 46 -19.47 23.76 -22.77
N HIS A 47 -20.67 23.63 -22.22
CA HIS A 47 -20.99 24.20 -20.91
C HIS A 47 -20.05 23.56 -19.89
N ALA A 48 -19.01 24.29 -19.49
CA ALA A 48 -18.25 23.94 -18.30
C ALA A 48 -19.21 24.04 -17.10
N PRO A 49 -19.42 22.96 -16.31
CA PRO A 49 -20.07 23.14 -15.03
C PRO A 49 -19.17 24.06 -14.19
N SER A 50 -19.77 25.13 -13.68
CA SER A 50 -19.15 26.02 -12.71
C SER A 50 -18.54 25.17 -11.60
N ALA A 51 -17.21 25.17 -11.54
CA ALA A 51 -16.50 24.66 -10.39
C ALA A 51 -16.68 25.67 -9.25
N ASP A 52 -17.88 25.71 -8.68
CA ASP A 52 -18.08 26.19 -7.32
C ASP A 52 -17.55 25.10 -6.39
N ALA A 53 -16.22 24.98 -6.34
CA ALA A 53 -15.51 24.27 -5.30
C ALA A 53 -15.58 25.10 -4.01
N VAL A 54 -16.78 25.22 -3.46
CA VAL A 54 -16.94 25.49 -2.04
C VAL A 54 -16.45 24.25 -1.31
N ALA A 55 -15.17 24.27 -0.93
CA ALA A 55 -14.60 23.38 0.06
C ALA A 55 -15.28 23.65 1.41
N LEU A 56 -16.48 23.14 1.56
CA LEU A 56 -17.11 22.93 2.85
C LEU A 56 -16.54 21.61 3.37
N GLU A 57 -15.82 21.68 4.49
CA GLU A 57 -15.58 20.55 5.39
C GLU A 57 -16.92 20.01 5.91
N GLY A 58 -17.68 19.36 5.04
CA GLY A 58 -18.78 18.50 5.40
C GLY A 58 -18.25 17.07 5.39
N LYS A 59 -18.42 16.35 6.50
CA LYS A 59 -18.18 14.90 6.54
C LYS A 59 -19.00 14.27 5.40
N LYS A 60 -18.34 13.87 4.31
CA LYS A 60 -19.00 13.18 3.20
C LYS A 60 -19.60 11.90 3.79
N ARG A 61 -20.90 11.69 3.59
CA ARG A 61 -21.53 10.44 3.98
C ARG A 61 -21.25 9.39 2.92
N LEU A 62 -21.26 8.12 3.30
CA LEU A 62 -21.08 7.04 2.33
C LEU A 62 -22.12 7.10 1.21
N GLU A 63 -23.36 7.47 1.54
CA GLU A 63 -24.45 7.59 0.56
C GLU A 63 -24.16 8.64 -0.53
N ASP A 64 -23.35 9.66 -0.23
CA ASP A 64 -22.98 10.71 -1.18
C ASP A 64 -21.82 10.28 -2.10
N VAL A 65 -20.99 9.33 -1.64
CA VAL A 65 -19.82 8.84 -2.37
C VAL A 65 -20.17 7.62 -3.23
N MET A 66 -20.82 6.62 -2.63
CA MET A 66 -21.18 5.38 -3.30
C MET A 66 -22.49 4.79 -2.74
N PRO A 67 -23.66 5.26 -3.23
CA PRO A 67 -24.97 4.93 -2.64
C PRO A 67 -25.37 3.45 -2.77
N ILE A 68 -24.77 2.72 -3.71
CA ILE A 68 -25.07 1.30 -3.97
C ILE A 68 -24.15 0.34 -3.20
N ALA A 69 -23.19 0.86 -2.41
CA ALA A 69 -22.25 0.02 -1.66
C ALA A 69 -22.99 -0.76 -0.56
N THR A 70 -22.71 -2.06 -0.45
CA THR A 70 -23.28 -2.94 0.58
C THR A 70 -22.24 -3.91 1.13
N GLY A 71 -22.50 -4.54 2.28
CA GLY A 71 -21.59 -5.51 2.89
C GLY A 71 -20.23 -4.91 3.26
N PHE A 72 -19.14 -5.68 3.09
CA PHE A 72 -17.79 -5.25 3.46
C PHE A 72 -17.27 -4.05 2.66
N GLU A 73 -17.71 -3.89 1.40
CA GLU A 73 -17.39 -2.73 0.57
C GLU A 73 -17.91 -1.44 1.22
N ARG A 74 -19.13 -1.48 1.77
CA ARG A 74 -19.71 -0.37 2.51
C ARG A 74 -18.91 -0.06 3.78
N GLU A 75 -18.59 -1.10 4.55
CA GLU A 75 -17.85 -0.95 5.81
C GLU A 75 -16.43 -0.41 5.62
N GLU A 76 -15.78 -0.73 4.50
CA GLU A 76 -14.47 -0.21 4.12
C GLU A 76 -14.54 1.29 3.80
N ILE A 77 -15.50 1.72 2.99
CA ILE A 77 -15.66 3.14 2.62
C ILE A 77 -16.07 4.00 3.81
N GLU A 78 -16.96 3.51 4.69
CA GLU A 78 -17.31 4.19 5.94
C GLU A 78 -16.09 4.41 6.82
N ALA A 79 -15.22 3.39 6.95
CA ALA A 79 -13.98 3.49 7.69
C ALA A 79 -13.02 4.52 7.06
N GLU A 80 -12.86 4.50 5.73
CA GLU A 80 -12.01 5.46 5.01
C GLU A 80 -12.48 6.90 5.17
N LEU A 81 -13.79 7.14 5.15
CA LEU A 81 -14.39 8.46 5.40
C LEU A 81 -14.16 8.95 6.83
N GLU A 82 -14.08 8.04 7.80
CA GLU A 82 -13.68 8.32 9.18
C GLU A 82 -12.15 8.45 9.35
N GLY A 83 -11.37 8.21 8.27
CA GLY A 83 -9.91 8.25 8.29
C GLY A 83 -9.26 7.05 8.98
N ARG A 84 -9.98 5.93 9.12
CA ARG A 84 -9.49 4.67 9.69
C ARG A 84 -9.49 3.56 8.64
N LYS A 85 -8.58 2.59 8.76
CA LYS A 85 -8.61 1.39 7.90
C LYS A 85 -9.49 0.31 8.54
N ARG A 86 -10.45 -0.24 7.78
CA ARG A 86 -11.27 -1.36 8.28
C ARG A 86 -10.47 -2.65 8.36
N PHE A 87 -9.69 -2.95 7.32
CA PHE A 87 -8.86 -4.14 7.22
C PHE A 87 -7.39 -3.73 7.23
N ASP A 88 -6.62 -4.26 8.18
CA ASP A 88 -5.17 -4.06 8.23
C ASP A 88 -4.48 -5.04 7.28
N MET A 89 -4.42 -4.66 6.00
CA MET A 89 -3.76 -5.44 4.94
C MET A 89 -2.25 -5.19 4.88
N ASP A 90 -1.75 -4.19 5.61
CA ASP A 90 -0.34 -3.84 5.59
C ASP A 90 0.47 -4.89 6.36
N ALA A 91 1.69 -5.16 5.89
CA ALA A 91 2.60 -6.02 6.64
C ALA A 91 2.99 -5.31 7.95
N PRO A 92 3.00 -6.00 9.11
CA PRO A 92 3.43 -5.40 10.36
C PRO A 92 4.86 -4.88 10.24
N VAL A 93 5.10 -3.71 10.81
CA VAL A 93 6.38 -2.99 10.81
C VAL A 93 6.75 -2.67 12.25
N GLY A 94 7.98 -2.98 12.64
CA GLY A 94 8.51 -2.66 13.96
C GLY A 94 10.05 -2.79 14.01
N PRO A 95 10.64 -2.79 15.22
CA PRO A 95 12.08 -3.05 15.43
C PRO A 95 12.42 -4.54 15.43
N PHE A 96 13.66 -4.92 15.11
CA PHE A 96 14.08 -6.32 15.18
C PHE A 96 13.75 -6.92 16.57
N GLY A 97 13.03 -8.04 16.57
CA GLY A 97 12.49 -8.65 17.79
C GLY A 97 13.57 -9.39 18.57
N THR A 98 13.90 -8.93 19.78
CA THR A 98 14.80 -9.62 20.70
C THR A 98 14.01 -10.37 21.78
N LYS A 99 14.69 -11.17 22.60
CA LYS A 99 14.05 -11.90 23.70
C LYS A 99 13.40 -10.97 24.74
N GLU A 100 14.00 -9.81 24.97
CA GLU A 100 13.51 -8.79 25.90
C GLU A 100 12.43 -7.91 25.25
N ALA A 101 12.55 -7.66 23.95
CA ALA A 101 11.64 -6.83 23.16
C ALA A 101 11.20 -7.58 21.89
N PRO A 102 10.29 -8.56 22.00
CA PRO A 102 9.89 -9.40 20.88
C PRO A 102 9.05 -8.63 19.86
N ALA A 103 9.03 -9.12 18.62
CA ALA A 103 8.14 -8.66 17.59
C ALA A 103 6.69 -9.08 17.90
N ILE A 104 5.84 -8.11 18.23
CA ILE A 104 4.44 -8.34 18.60
C ILE A 104 3.60 -8.50 17.33
N MET A 105 2.91 -9.64 17.22
CA MET A 105 2.04 -9.97 16.11
C MET A 105 0.59 -10.04 16.58
N LYS A 106 -0.22 -9.10 16.12
CA LYS A 106 -1.65 -9.04 16.47
C LYS A 106 -2.43 -10.12 15.75
N SER A 107 -3.40 -10.75 16.40
CA SER A 107 -4.27 -11.76 15.80
C SER A 107 -5.67 -11.69 16.39
N GLN A 108 -6.70 -12.02 15.61
CA GLN A 108 -8.05 -12.21 16.13
C GLN A 108 -8.21 -13.57 16.82
N TYR A 109 -7.39 -14.56 16.43
CA TYR A 109 -7.39 -15.93 16.95
C TYR A 109 -6.17 -16.22 17.82
N ASN A 110 -6.19 -17.33 18.57
CA ASN A 110 -5.07 -17.81 19.39
C ASN A 110 -3.86 -18.31 18.58
N LYS A 111 -3.97 -18.38 17.25
CA LYS A 111 -2.92 -18.89 16.36
C LYS A 111 -2.95 -18.11 15.04
N ARG A 112 -1.77 -17.73 14.53
CA ARG A 112 -1.61 -17.00 13.26
C ARG A 112 -0.39 -17.50 12.49
N ILE A 113 -0.50 -17.61 11.17
CA ILE A 113 0.65 -17.88 10.29
C ILE A 113 1.48 -16.60 10.14
N VAL A 114 2.77 -16.69 10.39
CA VAL A 114 3.72 -15.59 10.30
C VAL A 114 4.84 -15.96 9.33
N GLY A 115 5.23 -14.99 8.49
CA GLY A 115 6.38 -15.08 7.60
C GLY A 115 7.49 -14.11 8.04
N CYS A 116 8.67 -14.64 8.36
CA CYS A 116 9.86 -13.84 8.67
C CYS A 116 10.79 -13.81 7.45
N PRO A 117 10.99 -12.63 6.81
CA PRO A 117 11.96 -12.46 5.72
C PRO A 117 13.38 -12.14 6.22
N GLY A 118 13.60 -12.13 7.54
CA GLY A 118 14.87 -11.71 8.13
C GLY A 118 14.97 -10.22 8.46
N GLY A 119 16.16 -9.84 8.93
CA GLY A 119 16.56 -8.47 9.26
C GLY A 119 17.15 -7.71 8.07
N GLU A 120 17.76 -6.55 8.35
CA GLU A 120 18.52 -5.79 7.35
C GLU A 120 19.99 -6.25 7.36
N GLY A 121 20.59 -6.46 6.18
CA GLY A 121 22.01 -6.83 6.07
C GLY A 121 22.24 -8.33 6.09
N GLU A 122 23.09 -8.81 7.00
CA GLU A 122 23.49 -10.23 7.05
C GLU A 122 22.38 -11.17 7.55
N ASP A 123 21.35 -10.61 8.20
CA ASP A 123 20.21 -11.35 8.73
C ASP A 123 19.06 -11.50 7.72
N GLU A 124 19.23 -11.08 6.46
CA GLU A 124 18.26 -11.27 5.38
C GLU A 124 18.25 -12.73 4.91
N HIS A 125 17.06 -13.32 4.77
CA HIS A 125 16.91 -14.71 4.33
C HIS A 125 15.57 -14.95 3.61
N ASP A 126 15.43 -16.11 2.97
CA ASP A 126 14.16 -16.52 2.36
C ASP A 126 13.03 -16.58 3.41
N VAL A 127 11.80 -16.30 3.00
CA VAL A 127 10.68 -16.19 3.94
C VAL A 127 10.46 -17.50 4.68
N MET A 128 10.70 -17.46 6.00
CA MET A 128 10.42 -18.56 6.91
C MET A 128 8.99 -18.45 7.42
N TRP A 129 8.17 -19.42 7.06
CA TRP A 129 6.77 -19.51 7.47
C TRP A 129 6.63 -20.43 8.68
N PHE A 130 5.90 -19.98 9.69
CA PHE A 130 5.63 -20.77 10.88
C PHE A 130 4.27 -20.39 11.50
N TRP A 131 3.74 -21.31 12.28
CA TRP A 131 2.60 -21.04 13.13
C TRP A 131 3.06 -20.38 14.43
N LEU A 132 2.53 -19.20 14.72
CA LEU A 132 2.71 -18.51 15.98
C LEU A 132 1.47 -18.74 16.85
N GLU A 133 1.67 -19.24 18.06
CA GLU A 133 0.60 -19.54 19.02
C GLU A 133 0.62 -18.55 20.18
N LYS A 134 -0.55 -18.31 20.77
CA LYS A 134 -0.68 -17.52 21.99
C LYS A 134 0.15 -18.16 23.11
N ASP A 135 0.79 -17.32 23.92
CA ASP A 135 1.58 -17.71 25.10
C ASP A 135 2.81 -18.60 24.79
N LYS A 136 3.14 -18.81 23.52
CA LYS A 136 4.33 -19.55 23.05
C LYS A 136 5.16 -18.66 22.12
N PRO A 137 6.18 -17.96 22.65
CA PRO A 137 7.10 -17.21 21.81
C PRO A 137 7.78 -18.12 20.79
N HIS A 138 7.96 -17.62 19.57
CA HIS A 138 8.67 -18.34 18.51
C HIS A 138 9.96 -17.60 18.15
N GLU A 139 11.04 -18.34 18.00
CA GLU A 139 12.33 -17.83 17.53
C GLU A 139 12.55 -18.29 16.09
N CYS A 140 12.83 -17.36 15.17
CA CYS A 140 13.13 -17.71 13.80
C CYS A 140 14.44 -18.52 13.73
N PRO A 141 14.48 -19.69 13.08
CA PRO A 141 15.66 -20.55 13.06
C PRO A 141 16.85 -20.00 12.26
N VAL A 142 16.66 -18.92 11.49
CA VAL A 142 17.70 -18.33 10.64
C VAL A 142 18.23 -17.03 11.22
N CYS A 143 17.39 -16.01 11.39
CA CYS A 143 17.81 -14.72 11.95
C CYS A 143 17.73 -14.63 13.48
N SER A 144 17.22 -15.66 14.18
CA SER A 144 17.06 -15.64 15.64
C SER A 144 16.14 -14.51 16.17
N GLN A 145 15.25 -13.99 15.32
CA GLN A 145 14.25 -12.99 15.74
C GLN A 145 13.16 -13.64 16.59
N TYR A 146 12.78 -12.97 17.69
CA TYR A 146 11.72 -13.41 18.60
C TYR A 146 10.37 -12.80 18.23
N PHE A 147 9.33 -13.63 18.20
CA PHE A 147 7.95 -13.27 17.91
C PHE A 147 7.01 -13.68 19.04
N VAL A 148 6.05 -12.81 19.37
CA VAL A 148 4.99 -13.08 20.36
C VAL A 148 3.65 -12.69 19.77
N LEU A 149 2.63 -13.52 20.00
CA LEU A 149 1.28 -13.26 19.52
C LEU A 149 0.45 -12.52 20.58
N GLU A 150 -0.16 -11.41 20.16
CA GLU A 150 -1.13 -10.64 20.94
C GLU A 150 -2.53 -10.85 20.35
N VAL A 151 -3.47 -11.33 21.15
CA VAL A 151 -4.86 -11.54 20.70
C VAL A 151 -5.66 -10.25 20.89
N VAL A 152 -6.24 -9.72 19.81
CA VAL A 152 -6.97 -8.43 19.76
C VAL A 152 -8.49 -8.66 19.55
N GLY A 153 -9.00 -9.84 19.87
CA GLY A 153 -10.40 -10.24 19.70
C GLY A 153 -10.86 -11.27 20.71
N GLU A 154 -11.90 -12.02 20.36
CA GLU A 154 -12.43 -13.12 21.19
C GLU A 154 -11.42 -14.26 21.39
N GLY A 155 -10.47 -14.40 20.46
CA GLY A 155 -9.50 -15.48 20.47
C GLY A 155 -10.12 -16.79 19.98
N GLY A 156 -9.57 -17.90 20.45
CA GLY A 156 -10.01 -19.25 20.06
C GLY A 156 -9.23 -19.83 18.87
N PRO A 157 -9.45 -21.13 18.57
CA PRO A 157 -8.82 -21.80 17.44
C PRO A 157 -9.37 -21.23 16.12
N PRO A 158 -8.50 -21.03 15.10
CA PRO A 158 -8.92 -20.48 13.82
C PRO A 158 -9.81 -21.44 13.00
N GLU A 159 -9.80 -22.74 13.32
CA GLU A 159 -10.48 -23.77 12.55
C GLU A 159 -11.97 -23.97 12.91
N GLY A 160 -12.46 -23.38 14.00
CA GLY A 160 -13.90 -23.37 14.34
C GLY A 160 -14.50 -24.72 14.72
N TYR A 161 -13.73 -25.81 14.68
CA TYR A 161 -14.07 -27.11 15.25
C TYR A 161 -13.37 -27.19 16.60
N GLY A 162 -14.13 -27.32 17.70
CA GLY A 162 -13.55 -27.71 18.98
C GLY A 162 -12.99 -29.12 18.83
N ASP A 163 -11.89 -29.41 19.52
CA ASP A 163 -11.35 -30.77 19.67
C ASP A 163 -12.30 -31.63 20.55
N ASP A 164 -13.58 -31.71 20.20
CA ASP A 164 -14.62 -32.45 20.94
C ASP A 164 -14.80 -33.90 20.41
N ASP A 165 -13.96 -34.37 19.48
CA ASP A 165 -14.16 -35.66 18.79
C ASP A 165 -13.14 -36.78 19.13
N ASP A 166 -12.35 -36.67 20.20
CA ASP A 166 -11.39 -37.73 20.59
C ASP A 166 -11.96 -38.81 21.54
N ASP A 167 -13.26 -38.85 21.81
CA ASP A 167 -13.91 -39.81 22.75
C ASP A 167 -14.70 -40.97 22.10
N HIS A 168 -14.46 -41.26 20.81
CA HIS A 168 -15.05 -42.44 20.16
C HIS A 168 -14.00 -43.30 19.45
N HIS A 169 -13.39 -44.24 20.18
CA HIS A 169 -13.39 -45.70 19.93
C HIS A 169 -12.33 -46.46 20.73
#